data_AF-A0A1Q4D339-F1
#
_entry.id   AF-A0A1Q4D339-F1
#
_cell.length_a   1.000
_cell.length_b   1.000
_cell.length_c   1.000
_cell.angle_alpha   90.00
_cell.angle_beta   90.00
_cell.angle_gamma   90.00
#
_symmetry.space_group_name_H-M   'P 1'
#
loop_
_entity.id
_entity.type
_entity.pdbx_description
1 polymer ?
#
loop_
_entity_poly.entity_id
_entity_poly.type
_entity_poly.pdbx_seq_one_letter_code
_entity_poly.pdbx_strand_id
1 'polypeptide(L)'
;MATTRRAFLTTATAGGALALTSCTAASGAAPSPLALPPSALAIMQGKRYAISRWFVLVADRRSGDPLFELNAGDLVLPASTTKLWTTATALDTFGPDFRFETPVYRRGPDLVLVASGDPTMGGRDTPQGTIAFTGLDHAEANALPGAILTSEDPLAGLDDLAKQVATAGIRRVDGDVLIDARLYDQTPKDDYILTPIMINDNLVDLTITPGAPGTAATVVSRPVTAAYQVRSTVTTTAAGQPAAVKVTTPEPGVISIEGQVPAGDPLLRTQQVADPPSFARTLFVEALGRAGVTVAAPATGPNRADALPAAGSYAAADRVALHRSLPFSENIKLVNKVSMNLHADTLIMLLAAKAGKRTLDEGMQLEQPFIRKTGIDPATLSLSDGRGNEYTDLFSPRTVGALLRYMTTHPDFATYLASLPVFGVDGTETTVVPADAPVAGKVQAKSGTTVAGDLMNQRALVMTRGNAGYMTSKAGRDLVVAVYVMHTPIGEIEEVLEVAKEVGSVVAALWEAS
;
A
#
# COMPACT_ATOMS: atom_id res chain seq x y z
N MET A 1 3.89 26.75 -48.94
CA MET A 1 4.47 27.74 -49.87
C MET A 1 5.13 28.80 -49.01
N ALA A 2 6.41 29.18 -49.09
CA ALA A 2 7.53 28.91 -49.98
C ALA A 2 8.78 29.36 -49.17
N THR A 3 9.78 28.50 -48.88
CA THR A 3 11.11 28.45 -49.53
C THR A 3 11.79 29.83 -49.61
N THR A 4 13.05 30.10 -49.27
CA THR A 4 14.32 29.34 -49.15
C THR A 4 15.41 30.42 -48.97
N ARG A 5 16.57 30.12 -48.38
CA ARG A 5 17.86 30.17 -49.11
C ARG A 5 19.04 29.70 -48.26
N ARG A 6 19.79 28.79 -48.89
CA ARG A 6 21.12 28.27 -48.54
C ARG A 6 22.19 29.36 -48.68
N ALA A 7 23.27 29.22 -47.93
CA ALA A 7 24.59 29.69 -48.33
C ALA A 7 25.58 28.51 -48.25
N PHE A 8 26.19 28.20 -49.38
CA PHE A 8 27.36 27.35 -49.55
C PHE A 8 28.61 28.19 -49.27
N LEU A 9 29.59 27.65 -48.57
CA LEU A 9 30.99 27.98 -48.82
C LEU A 9 31.86 26.72 -48.70
N THR A 10 32.58 26.47 -49.79
CA THR A 10 33.62 25.48 -50.01
C THR A 10 34.99 25.99 -49.51
N THR A 11 35.97 25.08 -49.51
CA THR A 11 37.43 25.21 -49.21
C THR A 11 37.81 24.82 -47.77
N ALA A 12 38.83 24.02 -47.47
CA ALA A 12 39.80 23.26 -48.27
C ALA A 12 40.31 22.08 -47.43
N THR A 13 40.77 21.02 -48.11
CA THR A 13 41.42 19.84 -47.54
C THR A 13 42.86 20.14 -47.10
N ALA A 14 43.19 19.80 -45.86
CA ALA A 14 44.56 19.55 -45.42
C ALA A 14 44.56 18.29 -44.55
N GLY A 15 45.21 17.23 -45.05
CA GLY A 15 45.33 15.95 -44.39
C GLY A 15 46.29 16.02 -43.20
N GLY A 16 45.82 15.54 -42.06
CA GLY A 16 46.63 15.17 -40.92
C GLY A 16 46.15 13.82 -40.43
N ALA A 17 46.94 12.77 -40.64
CA ALA A 17 46.65 11.43 -40.14
C ALA A 17 46.85 11.42 -38.61
N LEU A 18 45.76 11.57 -37.85
CA LEU A 18 45.72 11.14 -36.46
C LEU A 18 45.31 9.67 -36.43
N ALA A 19 46.20 8.83 -35.92
CA ALA A 19 45.88 7.46 -35.53
C ALA A 19 44.89 7.50 -34.35
N LEU A 20 43.60 7.43 -34.67
CA LEU A 20 42.56 7.12 -33.71
C LEU A 20 42.67 5.62 -33.39
N THR A 21 43.21 5.30 -32.22
CA THR A 21 43.00 4.00 -31.59
C THR A 21 41.51 3.83 -31.37
N SER A 22 40.86 3.12 -32.28
CA SER A 22 39.48 2.68 -32.12
C SER A 22 39.45 1.66 -30.98
N CYS A 23 39.05 2.12 -29.79
CA CYS A 23 38.48 1.23 -28.80
C CYS A 23 37.19 0.68 -29.42
N THR A 24 37.26 -0.51 -30.00
CA THR A 24 36.07 -1.32 -30.28
C THR A 24 35.45 -1.66 -28.93
N ALA A 25 34.55 -0.79 -28.46
CA ALA A 25 33.56 -1.20 -27.48
C ALA A 25 32.83 -2.39 -28.12
N ALA A 26 32.94 -3.56 -27.50
CA ALA A 26 32.15 -4.70 -27.89
C ALA A 26 30.68 -4.28 -27.82
N SER A 27 30.05 -4.04 -28.98
CA SER A 27 28.61 -3.93 -29.07
C SER A 27 28.06 -5.29 -28.66
N GLY A 28 27.62 -5.43 -27.40
CA GLY A 28 26.84 -6.58 -26.99
C GLY A 28 25.67 -6.69 -27.97
N ALA A 29 25.52 -7.86 -28.59
CA ALA A 29 24.39 -8.10 -29.48
C ALA A 29 23.09 -7.79 -28.71
N ALA A 30 22.19 -7.02 -29.33
CA ALA A 30 20.87 -6.77 -28.77
C ALA A 30 20.21 -8.13 -28.47
N PRO A 31 19.55 -8.30 -27.31
CA PRO A 31 18.91 -9.56 -26.98
C PRO A 31 17.90 -9.94 -28.06
N SER A 32 17.89 -11.21 -28.47
CA SER A 32 16.90 -11.73 -29.43
C SER A 32 15.48 -11.49 -28.90
N PRO A 33 14.54 -11.05 -29.75
CA PRO A 33 13.15 -10.89 -29.34
C PRO A 33 12.58 -12.20 -28.79
N LEU A 34 11.93 -12.12 -27.63
CA LEU A 34 11.18 -13.21 -27.02
C LEU A 34 9.86 -13.36 -27.77
N ALA A 35 9.59 -14.56 -28.31
CA ALA A 35 8.27 -14.86 -28.86
C ALA A 35 7.26 -15.10 -27.72
N LEU A 36 6.00 -14.70 -27.91
CA LEU A 36 4.95 -14.99 -26.95
C LEU A 36 4.76 -16.52 -26.83
N PRO A 37 4.93 -17.11 -25.63
CA PRO A 37 4.84 -18.56 -25.47
C PRO A 37 3.44 -19.08 -25.81
N PRO A 38 3.30 -20.27 -26.44
CA PRO A 38 1.98 -20.85 -26.74
C PRO A 38 1.07 -21.01 -25.53
N SER A 39 1.62 -21.31 -24.34
CA SER A 39 0.88 -21.39 -23.08
C SER A 39 0.33 -20.04 -22.63
N ALA A 40 1.11 -18.96 -22.76
CA ALA A 40 0.64 -17.60 -22.50
C ALA A 40 -0.46 -17.21 -23.49
N LEU A 41 -0.24 -17.47 -24.79
CA LEU A 41 -1.20 -17.15 -25.84
C LEU A 41 -2.55 -17.87 -25.64
N ALA A 42 -2.52 -19.15 -25.23
CA ALA A 42 -3.72 -19.93 -24.96
C ALA A 42 -4.57 -19.33 -23.83
N ILE A 43 -3.94 -18.81 -22.76
CA ILE A 43 -4.63 -18.10 -21.69
C ILE A 43 -5.19 -16.79 -22.22
N MET A 44 -4.35 -15.97 -22.88
CA MET A 44 -4.72 -14.64 -23.36
C MET A 44 -5.87 -14.66 -24.38
N GLN A 45 -6.01 -15.75 -25.15
CA GLN A 45 -7.09 -15.98 -26.11
C GLN A 45 -8.25 -16.83 -25.55
N GLY A 46 -8.20 -17.18 -24.26
CA GLY A 46 -9.25 -17.94 -23.60
C GLY A 46 -10.59 -17.20 -23.56
N LYS A 47 -11.69 -17.95 -23.42
CA LYS A 47 -13.06 -17.40 -23.46
C LYS A 47 -13.29 -16.26 -22.44
N ARG A 48 -12.68 -16.33 -21.26
CA ARG A 48 -12.75 -15.30 -20.21
C ARG A 48 -12.27 -13.94 -20.72
N TYR A 49 -11.29 -13.92 -21.62
CA TYR A 49 -10.61 -12.73 -22.11
C TYR A 49 -11.12 -12.24 -23.47
N ALA A 50 -12.27 -12.73 -23.94
CA ALA A 50 -12.78 -12.47 -25.30
C ALA A 50 -12.99 -10.97 -25.61
N ILE A 51 -13.25 -10.14 -24.59
CA ILE A 51 -13.39 -8.68 -24.73
C ILE A 51 -12.24 -7.92 -24.06
N SER A 52 -11.28 -8.64 -23.50
CA SER A 52 -10.21 -8.08 -22.71
C SER A 52 -9.05 -7.65 -23.59
N ARG A 53 -8.23 -6.73 -23.08
CA ARG A 53 -7.02 -6.29 -23.75
C ARG A 53 -5.81 -6.51 -22.86
N TRP A 54 -4.79 -7.13 -23.43
CA TRP A 54 -3.52 -7.41 -22.75
C TRP A 54 -2.47 -6.38 -23.10
N PHE A 55 -1.65 -6.03 -22.11
CA PHE A 55 -0.55 -5.09 -22.23
C PHE A 55 0.68 -5.70 -21.54
N VAL A 56 1.78 -5.83 -22.26
CA VAL A 56 2.95 -6.58 -21.80
C VAL A 56 4.22 -5.83 -22.16
N LEU A 57 5.11 -5.74 -21.18
CA LEU A 57 6.51 -5.40 -21.36
C LEU A 57 7.35 -6.47 -20.65
N VAL A 58 8.32 -7.02 -21.38
CA VAL A 58 9.48 -7.71 -20.82
C VAL A 58 10.72 -7.06 -21.40
N ALA A 59 11.59 -6.51 -20.56
CA ALA A 59 12.77 -5.79 -21.00
C ALA A 59 13.99 -6.15 -20.17
N ASP A 60 15.18 -6.03 -20.76
CA ASP A 60 16.45 -6.16 -20.04
C ASP A 60 16.51 -5.09 -18.95
N ARG A 61 16.80 -5.50 -17.71
CA ARG A 61 16.77 -4.60 -16.56
C ARG A 61 17.84 -3.51 -16.65
N ARG A 62 18.95 -3.73 -17.35
CA ARG A 62 20.07 -2.79 -17.42
C ARG A 62 19.96 -1.89 -18.64
N SER A 63 19.86 -2.45 -19.84
CA SER A 63 19.78 -1.64 -21.08
C SER A 63 18.40 -1.03 -21.28
N GLY A 64 17.35 -1.69 -20.80
CA GLY A 64 15.97 -1.33 -21.10
C GLY A 64 15.50 -1.83 -22.47
N ASP A 65 16.32 -2.62 -23.18
CA ASP A 65 15.95 -3.16 -24.48
C ASP A 65 14.77 -4.14 -24.30
N PRO A 66 13.67 -3.94 -25.05
CA PRO A 66 12.54 -4.85 -24.95
C PRO A 66 12.89 -6.22 -25.53
N LEU A 67 12.62 -7.26 -24.74
CA LEU A 67 12.59 -8.63 -25.21
C LEU A 67 11.21 -8.94 -25.80
N PHE A 68 10.13 -8.45 -25.18
CA PHE A 68 8.77 -8.62 -25.68
C PHE A 68 7.91 -7.40 -25.36
N GLU A 69 7.07 -7.00 -26.30
CA GLU A 69 6.10 -5.92 -26.13
C GLU A 69 4.76 -6.28 -26.77
N LEU A 70 3.69 -5.97 -26.05
CA LEU A 70 2.32 -6.01 -26.56
C LEU A 70 1.60 -4.79 -26.00
N ASN A 71 1.15 -3.86 -26.86
CA ASN A 71 0.48 -2.61 -26.44
C ASN A 71 1.28 -1.82 -25.36
N ALA A 72 2.61 -1.98 -25.28
CA ALA A 72 3.41 -1.53 -24.14
C ALA A 72 3.47 0.01 -23.98
N GLY A 73 3.13 0.77 -25.03
CA GLY A 73 3.05 2.23 -25.00
C GLY A 73 1.64 2.77 -24.73
N ASP A 74 0.63 1.91 -24.66
CA ASP A 74 -0.74 2.33 -24.41
C ASP A 74 -0.98 2.49 -22.90
N LEU A 75 -1.78 3.49 -22.52
CA LEU A 75 -2.13 3.73 -21.12
C LEU A 75 -3.04 2.61 -20.61
N VAL A 76 -2.78 2.16 -19.38
CA VAL A 76 -3.64 1.23 -18.65
C VAL A 76 -4.19 1.91 -17.40
N LEU A 77 -5.32 1.41 -16.90
CA LEU A 77 -5.68 1.60 -15.50
C LEU A 77 -4.67 0.79 -14.67
N PRO A 78 -3.85 1.42 -13.82
CA PRO A 78 -2.74 0.75 -13.17
C PRO A 78 -3.15 -0.02 -11.91
N ALA A 79 -4.30 0.34 -11.32
CA ALA A 79 -4.67 -0.11 -9.98
C ALA A 79 -3.49 0.09 -8.99
N SER A 80 -3.35 -0.80 -8.00
CA SER A 80 -2.28 -0.75 -7.00
C SER A 80 -0.84 -0.84 -7.53
N THR A 81 -0.60 -1.01 -8.84
CA THR A 81 0.75 -0.78 -9.38
C THR A 81 1.17 0.69 -9.33
N THR A 82 0.22 1.64 -9.12
CA THR A 82 0.52 3.04 -8.77
C THR A 82 1.42 3.17 -7.55
N LYS A 83 1.28 2.28 -6.55
CA LYS A 83 2.11 2.32 -5.33
C LYS A 83 3.61 2.17 -5.61
N LEU A 84 4.00 1.65 -6.77
CA LEU A 84 5.41 1.63 -7.20
C LEU A 84 5.99 3.05 -7.30
N TRP A 85 5.20 4.02 -7.78
CA TRP A 85 5.58 5.43 -7.88
C TRP A 85 5.65 6.04 -6.48
N THR A 86 4.56 5.95 -5.74
CA THR A 86 4.42 6.49 -4.38
C THR A 86 5.53 6.02 -3.45
N THR A 87 5.81 4.72 -3.44
CA THR A 87 6.85 4.14 -2.57
C THR A 87 8.25 4.48 -3.04
N ALA A 88 8.49 4.59 -4.35
CA ALA A 88 9.78 5.04 -4.87
C ALA A 88 10.05 6.51 -4.55
N THR A 89 9.07 7.39 -4.76
CA THR A 89 9.14 8.82 -4.40
C THR A 89 9.38 9.00 -2.90
N ALA A 90 8.63 8.27 -2.07
CA ALA A 90 8.78 8.34 -0.62
C ALA A 90 10.17 7.84 -0.18
N LEU A 91 10.65 6.73 -0.75
CA LEU A 91 11.98 6.20 -0.43
C LEU A 91 13.10 7.17 -0.85
N ASP A 92 13.04 7.78 -2.04
CA ASP A 92 13.99 8.84 -2.48
C ASP A 92 13.96 10.07 -1.56
N THR A 93 12.79 10.38 -0.97
CA THR A 93 12.59 11.58 -0.16
C THR A 93 13.00 11.41 1.31
N PHE A 94 12.72 10.25 1.91
CA PHE A 94 12.95 9.99 3.33
C PHE A 94 14.18 9.12 3.59
N GLY A 95 14.54 8.25 2.65
CA GLY A 95 15.54 7.20 2.83
C GLY A 95 15.01 6.02 3.66
N PRO A 96 15.67 4.85 3.58
CA PRO A 96 15.19 3.62 4.22
C PRO A 96 15.28 3.65 5.75
N ASP A 97 16.18 4.48 6.29
CA ASP A 97 16.49 4.55 7.71
C ASP A 97 15.67 5.61 8.47
N PHE A 98 14.85 6.40 7.77
CA PHE A 98 13.96 7.35 8.43
C PHE A 98 13.12 6.64 9.49
N ARG A 99 12.88 7.34 10.60
CA ARG A 99 12.05 6.89 11.73
C ARG A 99 11.08 8.00 12.06
N PHE A 100 9.83 7.61 12.29
CA PHE A 100 8.87 8.51 12.88
C PHE A 100 9.19 8.67 14.37
N GLU A 101 9.02 9.90 14.87
CA GLU A 101 9.14 10.23 16.28
C GLU A 101 7.80 10.79 16.76
N THR A 102 7.09 10.04 17.61
CA THR A 102 5.79 10.41 18.19
C THR A 102 5.98 10.74 19.67
N PRO A 103 6.28 12.00 20.03
CA PRO A 103 6.53 12.40 21.40
C PRO A 103 5.24 12.64 22.19
N VAL A 104 5.32 12.47 23.50
CA VAL A 104 4.31 12.92 24.47
C VAL A 104 4.91 14.00 25.36
N TYR A 105 4.22 15.13 25.47
CA TYR A 105 4.61 16.26 26.29
C TYR A 105 3.66 16.47 27.46
N ARG A 106 4.20 16.89 28.61
CA ARG A 106 3.43 17.39 29.75
C ARG A 106 3.22 18.89 29.58
N ARG A 107 1.96 19.34 29.46
CA ARG A 107 1.62 20.76 29.29
C ARG A 107 0.60 21.18 30.33
N GLY A 108 1.06 21.87 31.37
CA GLY A 108 0.18 22.27 32.49
C GLY A 108 -0.52 21.05 33.09
N PRO A 109 -1.87 21.01 33.13
CA PRO A 109 -2.62 19.87 33.66
C PRO A 109 -2.75 18.71 32.66
N ASP A 110 -2.37 18.86 31.39
CA ASP A 110 -2.64 17.91 30.30
C ASP A 110 -1.41 17.12 29.82
N LEU A 111 -1.65 16.01 29.11
CA LEU A 111 -0.67 15.35 28.25
C LEU A 111 -1.02 15.60 26.79
N VAL A 112 -0.01 15.82 25.95
CA VAL A 112 -0.19 16.01 24.52
C VAL A 112 0.65 15.00 23.75
N LEU A 113 0.00 14.08 23.04
CA LEU A 113 0.64 13.16 22.09
C LEU A 113 0.67 13.84 20.72
N VAL A 114 1.87 14.06 20.18
CA VAL A 114 2.05 14.75 18.90
C VAL A 114 2.20 13.74 17.79
N ALA A 115 1.19 13.65 16.93
CA ALA A 115 1.10 12.64 15.90
C ALA A 115 2.08 12.93 14.75
N SER A 116 2.90 11.95 14.40
CA SER A 116 3.98 12.07 13.42
C SER A 116 3.63 11.55 12.02
N GLY A 117 2.44 10.99 11.84
CA GLY A 117 2.08 10.22 10.65
C GLY A 117 2.72 8.83 10.57
N ASP A 118 3.14 8.24 11.70
CA ASP A 118 3.53 6.82 11.77
C ASP A 118 2.29 5.95 11.46
N PRO A 119 2.28 5.19 10.34
CA PRO A 119 1.10 4.41 9.96
C PRO A 119 0.79 3.26 10.92
N THR A 120 1.80 2.73 11.60
CA THR A 120 1.63 1.51 12.43
C THR A 120 1.55 1.80 13.92
N MET A 121 2.16 2.90 14.38
CA MET A 121 2.27 3.24 15.81
C MET A 121 2.73 2.04 16.67
N GLY A 122 3.65 1.24 16.14
CA GLY A 122 4.20 0.03 16.77
C GLY A 122 3.24 -1.16 16.85
N GLY A 123 1.97 -1.01 16.42
CA GLY A 123 0.94 -2.03 16.57
C GLY A 123 1.12 -3.30 15.73
N ARG A 124 2.11 -3.30 14.85
CA ARG A 124 2.49 -4.43 13.97
C ARG A 124 3.96 -4.83 14.17
N ASP A 125 4.67 -4.26 15.13
CA ASP A 125 6.10 -4.51 15.30
C ASP A 125 6.34 -5.90 15.91
N THR A 126 7.13 -6.72 15.23
CA THR A 126 7.56 -8.02 15.75
C THR A 126 8.77 -7.88 16.68
N PRO A 127 9.02 -8.84 17.58
CA PRO A 127 10.25 -8.89 18.37
C PRO A 127 11.55 -8.94 17.52
N GLN A 128 11.45 -9.29 16.24
CA GLN A 128 12.56 -9.35 15.29
C GLN A 128 12.85 -7.99 14.63
N GLY A 129 12.07 -6.95 14.94
CA GLY A 129 12.25 -5.61 14.37
C GLY A 129 11.74 -5.50 12.94
N THR A 130 10.66 -6.22 12.61
CA THR A 130 9.96 -6.13 11.33
C THR A 130 8.49 -5.77 11.54
N ILE A 131 7.83 -5.25 10.50
CA ILE A 131 6.38 -5.05 10.53
C ILE A 131 5.69 -6.35 10.08
N ALA A 132 4.77 -6.84 10.90
CA ALA A 132 3.95 -8.00 10.61
C ALA A 132 2.84 -7.68 9.59
N PHE A 133 2.58 -8.66 8.74
CA PHE A 133 1.49 -8.65 7.78
C PHE A 133 1.09 -10.08 7.44
N THR A 134 -0.11 -10.27 6.91
CA THR A 134 -0.64 -11.58 6.51
C THR A 134 -0.81 -11.64 4.99
N GLY A 135 -1.03 -12.83 4.42
CA GLY A 135 -1.22 -12.98 2.97
C GLY A 135 -2.46 -12.26 2.44
N LEU A 136 -3.52 -12.19 3.26
CA LEU A 136 -4.68 -11.34 3.05
C LEU A 136 -4.92 -10.54 4.34
N ASP A 137 -4.56 -9.25 4.28
CA ASP A 137 -4.53 -8.36 5.42
C ASP A 137 -5.95 -7.92 5.86
N HIS A 138 -6.10 -7.52 7.12
CA HIS A 138 -7.41 -7.19 7.69
C HIS A 138 -8.15 -6.05 6.97
N ALA A 139 -7.42 -5.18 6.27
CA ALA A 139 -7.98 -4.07 5.51
C ALA A 139 -8.85 -4.56 4.35
N GLU A 140 -8.60 -5.79 3.88
CA GLU A 140 -9.35 -6.44 2.80
C GLU A 140 -10.48 -7.33 3.31
N ALA A 141 -10.68 -7.46 4.64
CA ALA A 141 -11.62 -8.42 5.24
C ALA A 141 -13.09 -8.22 4.83
N ASN A 142 -13.44 -7.01 4.40
CA ASN A 142 -14.78 -6.70 3.92
C ASN A 142 -14.93 -6.92 2.41
N ALA A 143 -13.82 -6.92 1.65
CA ALA A 143 -13.81 -7.07 0.21
C ALA A 143 -13.60 -8.54 -0.23
N LEU A 144 -12.77 -9.29 0.50
CA LEU A 144 -12.41 -10.66 0.17
C LEU A 144 -12.50 -11.58 1.40
N PRO A 145 -12.95 -12.83 1.22
CA PRO A 145 -12.97 -13.81 2.29
C PRO A 145 -11.54 -14.30 2.62
N GLY A 146 -11.33 -14.71 3.87
CA GLY A 146 -10.08 -15.35 4.32
C GLY A 146 -9.02 -14.39 4.88
N ALA A 147 -9.36 -13.11 5.07
CA ALA A 147 -8.48 -12.18 5.78
C ALA A 147 -8.28 -12.64 7.22
N ILE A 148 -7.04 -12.55 7.69
CA ILE A 148 -6.67 -12.95 9.06
C ILE A 148 -5.85 -11.84 9.73
N LEU A 149 -5.96 -11.79 11.05
CA LEU A 149 -5.24 -10.82 11.89
C LEU A 149 -3.79 -11.26 12.09
N THR A 150 -2.91 -10.27 12.24
CA THR A 150 -1.57 -10.49 12.78
C THR A 150 -1.64 -10.78 14.29
N SER A 151 -0.59 -11.37 14.85
CA SER A 151 -0.53 -11.72 16.29
C SER A 151 -0.24 -10.53 17.20
N GLU A 152 0.30 -9.45 16.63
CA GLU A 152 0.80 -8.29 17.36
C GLU A 152 -0.35 -7.51 18.01
N ASP A 153 -0.04 -6.84 19.11
CA ASP A 153 -1.00 -5.99 19.81
C ASP A 153 -1.07 -4.63 19.10
N PRO A 154 -2.24 -4.24 18.55
CA PRO A 154 -2.38 -2.97 17.84
C PRO A 154 -2.20 -1.75 18.75
N LEU A 155 -2.18 -1.94 20.08
CA LEU A 155 -1.97 -0.88 21.08
C LEU A 155 -0.51 -0.77 21.53
N ALA A 156 0.41 -1.58 21.00
CA ALA A 156 1.77 -1.70 21.52
C ALA A 156 2.50 -0.36 21.68
N GLY A 157 2.46 0.55 20.69
CA GLY A 157 3.11 1.86 20.82
C GLY A 157 2.45 2.80 21.83
N LEU A 158 1.11 2.76 21.98
CA LEU A 158 0.42 3.52 23.02
C LEU A 158 0.73 2.99 24.41
N ASP A 159 0.80 1.66 24.55
CA ASP A 159 1.16 1.00 25.80
C ASP A 159 2.62 1.28 26.19
N ASP A 160 3.53 1.32 25.23
CA ASP A 160 4.91 1.72 25.47
C ASP A 160 5.01 3.19 25.92
N LEU A 161 4.36 4.11 25.19
CA LEU A 161 4.28 5.52 25.59
C LEU A 161 3.71 5.69 27.00
N ALA A 162 2.67 4.95 27.36
CA ALA A 162 2.07 5.01 28.69
C ALA A 162 3.03 4.53 29.79
N LYS A 163 3.78 3.45 29.54
CA LYS A 163 4.83 2.97 30.46
C LYS A 163 5.95 3.99 30.62
N GLN A 164 6.36 4.66 29.54
CA GLN A 164 7.34 5.73 29.60
C GLN A 164 6.84 6.93 30.44
N VAL A 165 5.58 7.35 30.25
CA VAL A 165 4.94 8.39 31.07
C VAL A 165 4.97 8.03 32.57
N ALA A 166 4.62 6.80 32.92
CA ALA A 166 4.67 6.33 34.30
C ALA A 166 6.12 6.33 34.85
N THR A 167 7.09 5.93 34.02
CA THR A 167 8.52 5.91 34.34
C THR A 167 9.08 7.33 34.55
N ALA A 168 8.54 8.32 33.83
CA ALA A 168 8.84 9.74 34.05
C ALA A 168 8.28 10.29 35.38
N GLY A 169 7.66 9.46 36.21
CA GLY A 169 7.14 9.82 37.53
C GLY A 169 5.71 10.34 37.53
N ILE A 170 5.05 10.41 36.38
CA ILE A 170 3.65 10.84 36.29
C ILE A 170 2.75 9.69 36.74
N ARG A 171 2.01 9.90 37.83
CA ARG A 171 1.01 8.96 38.35
C ARG A 171 -0.43 9.43 38.13
N ARG A 172 -0.58 10.71 37.81
CA ARG A 172 -1.86 11.37 37.59
C ARG A 172 -1.73 12.49 36.57
N VAL A 173 -2.70 12.57 35.67
CA VAL A 173 -2.95 13.68 34.75
C VAL A 173 -4.20 14.41 35.25
N ASP A 174 -4.01 15.62 35.78
CA ASP A 174 -5.11 16.40 36.39
C ASP A 174 -6.09 17.00 35.37
N GLY A 175 -5.67 17.13 34.11
CA GLY A 175 -6.50 17.54 32.99
C GLY A 175 -6.82 16.36 32.08
N ASP A 176 -6.59 16.54 30.79
CA ASP A 176 -6.92 15.60 29.73
C ASP A 176 -5.67 15.05 29.00
N VAL A 177 -5.90 14.08 28.14
CA VAL A 177 -5.01 13.64 27.08
C VAL A 177 -5.48 14.27 25.77
N LEU A 178 -4.59 14.98 25.08
CA LEU A 178 -4.85 15.63 23.80
C LEU A 178 -4.00 14.99 22.70
N ILE A 179 -4.59 14.81 21.52
CA ILE A 179 -3.89 14.34 20.33
C ILE A 179 -3.66 15.53 19.40
N ASP A 180 -2.40 15.91 19.21
CA ASP A 180 -2.02 16.91 18.21
C ASP A 180 -1.86 16.24 16.84
N ALA A 181 -2.97 16.19 16.10
CA ALA A 181 -3.05 15.68 14.74
C ALA A 181 -2.98 16.81 13.69
N ARG A 182 -2.23 17.89 13.96
CA ARG A 182 -2.14 19.06 13.05
C ARG A 182 -1.02 18.98 12.02
N LEU A 183 -0.28 17.87 11.93
CA LEU A 183 0.84 17.70 10.99
C LEU A 183 0.43 18.02 9.54
N TYR A 184 -0.73 17.53 9.12
CA TYR A 184 -1.39 17.83 7.86
C TYR A 184 -2.92 17.80 8.04
N ASP A 185 -3.68 18.20 7.03
CA ASP A 185 -5.14 18.30 7.13
C ASP A 185 -5.79 16.91 7.04
N GLN A 186 -6.78 16.70 7.91
CA GLN A 186 -7.57 15.47 7.86
C GLN A 186 -8.44 15.47 6.61
N THR A 187 -8.29 14.45 5.77
CA THR A 187 -8.92 14.40 4.45
C THR A 187 -9.70 13.10 4.31
N PRO A 188 -11.04 13.14 4.30
CA PRO A 188 -11.86 11.98 3.93
C PRO A 188 -11.55 11.56 2.50
N LYS A 189 -11.32 10.26 2.28
CA LYS A 189 -11.05 9.67 0.97
C LYS A 189 -11.72 8.31 0.90
N ASP A 190 -12.78 8.26 0.08
CA ASP A 190 -13.67 7.09 -0.09
C ASP A 190 -14.25 6.61 1.23
N ASP A 191 -13.75 5.49 1.75
CA ASP A 191 -14.25 4.83 2.95
C ASP A 191 -13.39 5.10 4.20
N TYR A 192 -12.25 5.80 4.09
CA TYR A 192 -11.38 6.14 5.21
C TYR A 192 -11.04 7.63 5.29
N ILE A 193 -10.31 8.02 6.34
CA ILE A 193 -9.81 9.36 6.55
C ILE A 193 -8.29 9.35 6.67
N LEU A 194 -7.64 10.19 5.87
CA LEU A 194 -6.21 10.46 6.01
C LEU A 194 -5.99 11.35 7.23
N THR A 195 -5.16 10.90 8.16
CA THR A 195 -4.91 11.60 9.43
C THR A 195 -3.48 11.34 9.91
N PRO A 196 -2.84 12.28 10.64
CA PRO A 196 -1.50 12.07 11.20
C PRO A 196 -1.40 11.02 12.31
N ILE A 197 -2.53 10.62 12.91
CA ILE A 197 -2.57 9.59 13.96
C ILE A 197 -3.33 8.38 13.45
N MET A 198 -2.70 7.21 13.53
CA MET A 198 -3.27 5.95 13.05
C MET A 198 -3.01 4.86 14.06
N ILE A 199 -4.07 4.18 14.51
CA ILE A 199 -3.97 3.03 15.41
C ILE A 199 -4.76 1.89 14.77
N ASN A 200 -4.13 0.72 14.63
CA ASN A 200 -4.69 -0.44 13.92
C ASN A 200 -5.20 -0.09 12.51
N ASP A 201 -4.43 0.69 11.76
CA ASP A 201 -4.80 1.11 10.41
C ASP A 201 -6.14 1.92 10.37
N ASN A 202 -6.52 2.54 11.49
CA ASN A 202 -7.82 3.17 11.73
C ASN A 202 -9.02 2.23 11.55
N LEU A 203 -8.82 0.95 11.87
CA LEU A 203 -9.84 -0.09 11.84
C LEU A 203 -10.14 -0.62 13.24
N VAL A 204 -11.41 -0.97 13.46
CA VAL A 204 -11.83 -1.91 14.51
C VAL A 204 -12.09 -3.24 13.83
N ASP A 205 -11.28 -4.24 14.17
CA ASP A 205 -11.45 -5.63 13.75
C ASP A 205 -12.60 -6.26 14.52
N LEU A 206 -13.41 -7.08 13.86
CA LEU A 206 -14.57 -7.77 14.42
C LEU A 206 -14.45 -9.26 14.07
N THR A 207 -13.94 -10.05 15.01
CA THR A 207 -13.84 -11.50 14.83
C THR A 207 -15.16 -12.14 15.23
N ILE A 208 -15.88 -12.68 14.24
CA ILE A 208 -17.19 -13.34 14.41
C ILE A 208 -16.95 -14.84 14.46
N THR A 209 -17.12 -15.44 15.64
CA THR A 209 -16.94 -16.89 15.85
C THR A 209 -18.31 -17.57 15.83
N PRO A 210 -18.58 -18.45 14.83
CA PRO A 210 -19.82 -19.21 14.75
C PRO A 210 -20.03 -20.12 15.96
N GLY A 211 -21.28 -20.25 16.39
CA GLY A 211 -21.73 -21.23 17.39
C GLY A 211 -22.27 -22.51 16.76
N ALA A 212 -23.20 -23.19 17.44
CA ALA A 212 -23.99 -24.24 16.81
C ALA A 212 -25.02 -23.63 15.84
N PRO A 213 -25.39 -24.31 14.74
CA PRO A 213 -26.45 -23.83 13.85
C PRO A 213 -27.74 -23.47 14.60
N GLY A 214 -28.31 -22.31 14.29
CA GLY A 214 -29.47 -21.74 14.96
C GLY A 214 -29.17 -20.94 16.24
N THR A 215 -27.92 -20.87 16.67
CA THR A 215 -27.50 -20.10 17.87
C THR A 215 -26.78 -18.80 17.49
N ALA A 216 -26.67 -17.87 18.45
CA ALA A 216 -25.94 -16.62 18.25
C ALA A 216 -24.44 -16.87 18.07
N ALA A 217 -23.81 -16.12 17.17
CA ALA A 217 -22.36 -16.07 17.05
C ALA A 217 -21.75 -15.15 18.12
N THR A 218 -20.52 -15.43 18.54
CA THR A 218 -19.76 -14.52 19.42
C THR A 218 -19.00 -13.52 18.57
N VAL A 219 -19.00 -12.24 18.98
CA VAL A 219 -18.21 -11.20 18.32
C VAL A 219 -17.25 -10.58 19.33
N VAL A 220 -15.97 -10.51 18.97
CA VAL A 220 -14.93 -9.84 19.75
C VAL A 220 -14.27 -8.77 18.88
N SER A 221 -14.10 -7.57 19.43
CA SER A 221 -13.39 -6.49 18.73
C SER A 221 -11.90 -6.52 19.02
N ARG A 222 -11.09 -6.03 18.07
CA ARG A 222 -9.68 -5.68 18.27
C ARG A 222 -9.42 -4.28 17.69
N PRO A 223 -8.87 -3.33 18.48
CA PRO A 223 -8.67 -3.42 19.93
C PRO A 223 -10.00 -3.57 20.71
N VAL A 224 -9.91 -4.12 21.92
CA VAL A 224 -11.01 -4.05 22.90
C VAL A 224 -10.90 -2.72 23.62
N THR A 225 -11.91 -1.87 23.51
CA THR A 225 -11.87 -0.50 24.03
C THR A 225 -13.27 0.01 24.36
N ALA A 226 -13.36 0.95 25.31
CA ALA A 226 -14.59 1.69 25.60
C ALA A 226 -14.97 2.70 24.52
N ALA A 227 -14.09 2.99 23.54
CA ALA A 227 -14.40 3.88 22.42
C ALA A 227 -15.60 3.41 21.58
N TYR A 228 -15.85 2.10 21.55
CA TYR A 228 -16.97 1.51 20.83
C TYR A 228 -17.74 0.51 21.68
N GLN A 229 -19.07 0.62 21.67
CA GLN A 229 -19.96 -0.44 22.09
C GLN A 229 -20.29 -1.33 20.89
N VAL A 230 -19.89 -2.61 20.94
CA VAL A 230 -20.25 -3.60 19.92
C VAL A 230 -21.58 -4.26 20.27
N ARG A 231 -22.56 -4.16 19.38
CA ARG A 231 -23.88 -4.80 19.47
C ARG A 231 -23.99 -5.84 18.34
N SER A 232 -24.29 -7.09 18.67
CA SER A 232 -24.40 -8.17 17.69
C SER A 232 -25.73 -8.91 17.79
N THR A 233 -26.34 -9.16 16.64
CA THR A 233 -27.50 -10.06 16.45
C THR A 233 -27.18 -11.20 15.47
N VAL A 234 -25.90 -11.42 15.17
CA VAL A 234 -25.47 -12.43 14.20
C VAL A 234 -25.85 -13.84 14.67
N THR A 235 -26.42 -14.63 13.77
CA THR A 235 -26.79 -16.03 14.02
C THR A 235 -25.96 -16.98 13.17
N THR A 236 -25.79 -18.20 13.66
CA THR A 236 -25.00 -19.22 12.98
C THR A 236 -25.89 -20.09 12.09
N THR A 237 -25.52 -20.28 10.83
CA THR A 237 -26.17 -21.20 9.89
C THR A 237 -25.39 -22.51 9.78
N ALA A 238 -25.94 -23.49 9.05
CA ALA A 238 -25.22 -24.71 8.73
C ALA A 238 -23.94 -24.41 7.91
N ALA A 239 -22.95 -25.29 8.03
CA ALA A 239 -21.71 -25.19 7.25
C ALA A 239 -22.00 -25.22 5.74
N GLY A 240 -21.16 -24.53 4.96
CA GLY A 240 -21.28 -24.43 3.49
C GLY A 240 -22.34 -23.45 2.99
N GLN A 241 -23.09 -22.78 3.89
CA GLN A 241 -23.95 -21.65 3.51
C GLN A 241 -23.11 -20.37 3.32
N PRO A 242 -23.53 -19.43 2.45
CA PRO A 242 -22.83 -18.16 2.30
C PRO A 242 -22.95 -17.32 3.58
N ALA A 243 -21.87 -16.61 3.92
CA ALA A 243 -21.92 -15.60 4.97
C ALA A 243 -22.64 -14.34 4.45
N ALA A 244 -23.52 -13.78 5.27
CA ALA A 244 -24.22 -12.53 5.00
C ALA A 244 -24.22 -11.70 6.28
N VAL A 245 -23.09 -11.04 6.55
CA VAL A 245 -22.90 -10.19 7.73
C VAL A 245 -22.77 -8.74 7.29
N LYS A 246 -23.54 -7.87 7.93
CA LYS A 246 -23.51 -6.43 7.73
C LYS A 246 -23.00 -5.75 9.00
N VAL A 247 -22.06 -4.82 8.83
CA VAL A 247 -21.52 -3.97 9.89
C VAL A 247 -22.00 -2.54 9.64
N THR A 248 -22.48 -1.86 10.67
CA THR A 248 -22.97 -0.48 10.60
C THR A 248 -22.58 0.31 11.84
N THR A 249 -22.54 1.63 11.71
CA THR A 249 -22.36 2.55 12.84
C THR A 249 -23.63 3.41 12.96
N PRO A 250 -24.67 2.96 13.68
CA PRO A 250 -25.96 3.67 13.73
C PRO A 250 -25.87 5.00 14.49
N GLU A 251 -24.92 5.12 15.40
CA GLU A 251 -24.65 6.33 16.19
C GLU A 251 -23.16 6.37 16.56
N PRO A 252 -22.57 7.56 16.83
CA PRO A 252 -21.17 7.67 17.21
C PRO A 252 -20.83 6.76 18.41
N GLY A 253 -19.77 5.97 18.28
CA GLY A 253 -19.31 5.06 19.33
C GLY A 253 -20.10 3.75 19.45
N VAL A 254 -20.99 3.42 18.51
CA VAL A 254 -21.69 2.13 18.49
C VAL A 254 -21.45 1.41 17.17
N ILE A 255 -20.99 0.17 17.24
CA ILE A 255 -20.84 -0.73 16.08
C ILE A 255 -21.93 -1.78 16.19
N SER A 256 -22.81 -1.86 15.19
CA SER A 256 -23.88 -2.86 15.11
C SER A 256 -23.61 -3.87 14.01
N ILE A 257 -23.75 -5.16 14.34
CA ILE A 257 -23.42 -6.28 13.47
C ILE A 257 -24.61 -7.23 13.41
N GLU A 258 -25.11 -7.48 12.20
CA GLU A 258 -26.31 -8.28 11.98
C GLU A 258 -26.13 -9.27 10.83
N GLY A 259 -26.98 -10.29 10.78
CA GLY A 259 -27.04 -11.26 9.70
C GLY A 259 -26.64 -12.69 10.11
N GLN A 260 -26.01 -13.41 9.20
CA GLN A 260 -25.76 -14.84 9.31
C GLN A 260 -24.31 -15.20 8.98
N VAL A 261 -23.73 -16.10 9.77
CA VAL A 261 -22.40 -16.67 9.55
C VAL A 261 -22.49 -18.19 9.52
N PRO A 262 -21.89 -18.89 8.54
CA PRO A 262 -21.89 -20.36 8.52
C PRO A 262 -21.05 -20.95 9.66
N ALA A 263 -21.47 -22.10 10.18
CA ALA A 263 -20.64 -22.90 11.07
C ALA A 263 -19.31 -23.27 10.39
N GLY A 264 -18.20 -23.15 11.12
CA GLY A 264 -16.86 -23.36 10.59
C GLY A 264 -15.87 -22.37 11.20
N ASP A 265 -14.93 -21.89 10.36
CA ASP A 265 -13.90 -20.94 10.77
C ASP A 265 -14.48 -19.55 11.10
N PRO A 266 -13.83 -18.79 11.99
CA PRO A 266 -14.22 -17.41 12.26
C PRO A 266 -14.22 -16.54 11.01
N LEU A 267 -15.18 -15.62 10.94
CA LEU A 267 -15.25 -14.60 9.91
C LEU A 267 -14.70 -13.27 10.45
N LEU A 268 -13.75 -12.67 9.75
CA LEU A 268 -13.27 -11.33 10.05
C LEU A 268 -14.08 -10.29 9.27
N ARG A 269 -14.49 -9.23 9.97
CA ARG A 269 -14.98 -7.98 9.39
C ARG A 269 -14.24 -6.82 10.02
N THR A 270 -14.21 -5.68 9.35
CA THR A 270 -13.61 -4.45 9.87
C THR A 270 -14.59 -3.30 9.80
N GLN A 271 -14.42 -2.34 10.71
CA GLN A 271 -15.15 -1.08 10.72
C GLN A 271 -14.15 0.08 10.76
N GLN A 272 -14.30 1.01 9.83
CA GLN A 272 -13.51 2.23 9.76
C GLN A 272 -13.80 3.13 10.97
N VAL A 273 -12.74 3.68 11.55
CA VAL A 273 -12.80 4.65 12.66
C VAL A 273 -13.12 6.04 12.09
N ALA A 274 -14.28 6.58 12.44
CA ALA A 274 -14.76 7.86 11.91
C ALA A 274 -14.00 9.10 12.44
N ASP A 275 -13.46 9.03 13.66
CA ASP A 275 -12.68 10.10 14.29
C ASP A 275 -11.42 9.53 14.94
N PRO A 276 -10.33 9.37 14.15
CA PRO A 276 -9.10 8.76 14.65
C PRO A 276 -8.42 9.51 15.80
N PRO A 277 -8.38 10.87 15.83
CA PRO A 277 -7.87 11.58 17.02
C PRO A 277 -8.64 11.26 18.30
N SER A 278 -9.97 11.21 18.27
CA SER A 278 -10.77 10.87 19.45
C SER A 278 -10.62 9.40 19.86
N PHE A 279 -10.48 8.51 18.87
CA PHE A 279 -10.18 7.09 19.09
C PHE A 279 -8.81 6.91 19.77
N ALA A 280 -7.76 7.52 19.21
CA ALA A 280 -6.41 7.49 19.77
C ALA A 280 -6.34 8.11 21.17
N ARG A 281 -7.07 9.21 21.44
CA ARG A 281 -7.22 9.78 22.80
C ARG A 281 -7.74 8.72 23.77
N THR A 282 -8.87 8.11 23.43
CA THR A 282 -9.53 7.12 24.30
C THR A 282 -8.59 5.94 24.58
N LEU A 283 -7.97 5.38 23.54
CA LEU A 283 -7.02 4.28 23.66
C LEU A 283 -5.80 4.66 24.51
N PHE A 284 -5.29 5.89 24.39
CA PHE A 284 -4.14 6.33 25.17
C PHE A 284 -4.49 6.58 26.64
N VAL A 285 -5.70 7.08 26.94
CA VAL A 285 -6.21 7.15 28.32
C VAL A 285 -6.31 5.73 28.94
N GLU A 286 -6.80 4.75 28.17
CA GLU A 286 -6.86 3.36 28.61
C GLU A 286 -5.46 2.75 28.82
N ALA A 287 -4.51 3.05 27.93
CA ALA A 287 -3.10 2.63 28.04
C ALA A 287 -2.44 3.21 29.29
N LEU A 288 -2.65 4.50 29.57
CA LEU A 288 -2.21 5.15 30.80
C LEU A 288 -2.79 4.47 32.04
N GLY A 289 -4.08 4.12 32.01
CA GLY A 289 -4.74 3.34 33.06
C GLY A 289 -4.07 1.98 33.29
N ARG A 290 -3.79 1.23 32.22
CA ARG A 290 -3.06 -0.05 32.29
C ARG A 290 -1.65 0.12 32.87
N ALA A 291 -0.99 1.26 32.61
CA ALA A 291 0.32 1.60 33.16
C ALA A 291 0.26 2.18 34.61
N GLY A 292 -0.93 2.28 35.20
CA GLY A 292 -1.12 2.81 36.56
C GLY A 292 -1.09 4.33 36.67
N VAL A 293 -1.35 5.04 35.57
CA VAL A 293 -1.50 6.49 35.51
C VAL A 293 -2.99 6.84 35.42
N THR A 294 -3.49 7.60 36.38
CA THR A 294 -4.90 8.03 36.37
C THR A 294 -5.07 9.32 35.55
N VAL A 295 -6.15 9.43 34.78
CA VAL A 295 -6.52 10.65 34.05
C VAL A 295 -7.82 11.19 34.65
N ALA A 296 -7.88 12.49 34.93
CA ALA A 296 -9.05 13.11 35.54
C ALA A 296 -10.22 13.26 34.55
N ALA A 297 -9.93 13.52 33.27
CA ALA A 297 -10.92 13.57 32.22
C ALA A 297 -11.61 12.20 31.98
N PRO A 298 -12.86 12.18 31.47
CA PRO A 298 -13.54 10.94 31.11
C PRO A 298 -12.73 10.10 30.13
N ALA A 299 -12.79 8.77 30.28
CA ALA A 299 -12.05 7.83 29.44
C ALA A 299 -12.39 7.97 27.95
N THR A 300 -13.68 8.13 27.63
CA THR A 300 -14.19 8.32 26.27
C THR A 300 -14.59 9.78 26.04
N GLY A 301 -14.64 10.20 24.78
CA GLY A 301 -15.06 11.54 24.39
C GLY A 301 -14.23 12.11 23.23
N PRO A 302 -14.62 13.30 22.73
CA PRO A 302 -13.95 13.91 21.59
C PRO A 302 -12.54 14.40 21.96
N ASN A 303 -11.62 14.37 21.01
CA ASN A 303 -10.33 15.03 21.11
C ASN A 303 -10.52 16.56 21.07
N ARG A 304 -10.13 17.25 22.14
CA ARG A 304 -10.26 18.71 22.28
C ARG A 304 -9.12 19.45 21.57
N ALA A 305 -9.17 19.48 20.23
CA ALA A 305 -8.17 20.18 19.42
C ALA A 305 -8.07 21.68 19.71
N ASP A 306 -9.14 22.29 20.23
CA ASP A 306 -9.21 23.69 20.66
C ASP A 306 -8.42 23.97 21.96
N ALA A 307 -8.13 22.93 22.74
CA ALA A 307 -7.31 23.00 23.96
C ALA A 307 -5.82 22.77 23.70
N LEU A 308 -5.43 22.44 22.45
CA LEU A 308 -4.03 22.22 22.12
C LEU A 308 -3.20 23.49 22.32
N PRO A 309 -1.97 23.37 22.83
CA PRO A 309 -1.05 24.51 22.84
C PRO A 309 -0.76 24.97 21.39
N ALA A 310 -0.20 26.18 21.27
CA ALA A 310 0.22 26.70 19.97
C ALA A 310 1.10 25.68 19.22
N ALA A 311 0.88 25.51 17.92
CA ALA A 311 1.62 24.55 17.11
C ALA A 311 3.14 24.82 17.21
N GLY A 312 3.92 23.76 17.38
CA GLY A 312 5.38 23.85 17.54
C GLY A 312 5.88 24.42 18.88
N SER A 313 5.00 24.74 19.82
CA SER A 313 5.39 25.31 21.14
C SER A 313 5.87 24.27 22.16
N TYR A 314 6.25 23.07 21.73
CA TYR A 314 6.67 21.97 22.60
C TYR A 314 8.13 22.12 23.00
N ALA A 315 8.41 22.29 24.29
CA ALA A 315 9.78 22.36 24.79
C ALA A 315 10.33 20.95 25.04
N ALA A 316 11.60 20.72 24.73
CA ALA A 316 12.25 19.41 24.95
C ALA A 316 12.22 18.98 26.43
N ALA A 317 12.26 19.94 27.36
CA ALA A 317 12.17 19.71 28.80
C ALA A 317 10.80 19.17 29.26
N ASP A 318 9.75 19.40 28.47
CA ASP A 318 8.39 18.94 28.78
C ASP A 318 8.10 17.53 28.23
N ARG A 319 9.04 16.93 27.48
CA ARG A 319 8.84 15.61 26.87
C ARG A 319 8.97 14.52 27.92
N VAL A 320 7.93 13.69 28.05
CA VAL A 320 7.83 12.64 29.06
C VAL A 320 7.81 11.23 28.48
N ALA A 321 7.54 11.10 27.18
CA ALA A 321 7.68 9.85 26.44
C ALA A 321 7.99 10.11 24.96
N LEU A 322 8.54 9.11 24.28
CA LEU A 322 8.83 9.13 22.85
C LEU A 322 8.69 7.73 22.27
N HIS A 323 7.77 7.56 21.31
CA HIS A 323 7.73 6.39 20.45
C HIS A 323 8.59 6.64 19.22
N ARG A 324 9.39 5.65 18.85
CA ARG A 324 10.19 5.62 17.63
C ARG A 324 9.78 4.41 16.82
N SER A 325 9.36 4.64 15.58
CA SER A 325 8.94 3.56 14.69
C SER A 325 10.08 2.60 14.36
N LEU A 326 9.75 1.48 13.72
CA LEU A 326 10.68 0.73 12.89
C LEU A 326 11.16 1.53 11.67
N PRO A 327 12.22 1.10 10.95
CA PRO A 327 12.68 1.78 9.76
C PRO A 327 11.59 2.04 8.74
N PHE A 328 11.70 3.17 8.04
CA PHE A 328 10.77 3.51 6.96
C PHE A 328 10.73 2.43 5.86
N SER A 329 11.84 1.71 5.66
CA SER A 329 11.86 0.52 4.78
C SER A 329 10.80 -0.54 5.13
N GLU A 330 10.46 -0.74 6.40
CA GLU A 330 9.41 -1.68 6.81
C GLU A 330 8.01 -1.13 6.48
N ASN A 331 7.81 0.20 6.52
CA ASN A 331 6.56 0.82 6.06
C ASN A 331 6.40 0.68 4.55
N ILE A 332 7.47 0.93 3.78
CA ILE A 332 7.48 0.72 2.32
C ILE A 332 7.19 -0.76 1.98
N LYS A 333 7.77 -1.69 2.75
CA LYS A 333 7.51 -3.13 2.64
C LYS A 333 6.05 -3.46 2.92
N LEU A 334 5.46 -2.97 4.00
CA LEU A 334 4.05 -3.21 4.29
C LEU A 334 3.15 -2.70 3.14
N VAL A 335 3.35 -1.46 2.68
CA VAL A 335 2.60 -0.87 1.56
C VAL A 335 2.67 -1.76 0.31
N ASN A 336 3.85 -2.25 -0.05
CA ASN A 336 4.02 -3.04 -1.26
C ASN A 336 3.57 -4.50 -1.08
N LYS A 337 3.87 -5.16 0.05
CA LYS A 337 3.57 -6.57 0.32
C LYS A 337 2.07 -6.84 0.39
N VAL A 338 1.31 -6.04 1.14
CA VAL A 338 -0.14 -6.23 1.30
C VAL A 338 -0.97 -5.19 0.56
N SER A 339 -0.33 -4.33 -0.23
CA SER A 339 -1.03 -3.34 -1.05
C SER A 339 -1.84 -2.32 -0.24
N MET A 340 -1.38 -1.97 0.96
CA MET A 340 -2.14 -1.14 1.91
C MET A 340 -2.48 0.26 1.34
N ASN A 341 -3.77 0.49 1.04
CA ASN A 341 -4.26 1.71 0.39
C ASN A 341 -4.09 2.95 1.25
N LEU A 342 -4.59 2.90 2.49
CA LEU A 342 -4.50 3.99 3.46
C LEU A 342 -3.06 4.45 3.64
N HIS A 343 -2.13 3.51 3.80
CA HIS A 343 -0.72 3.83 3.99
C HIS A 343 -0.09 4.48 2.75
N ALA A 344 -0.45 4.03 1.54
CA ALA A 344 0.07 4.63 0.31
C ALA A 344 -0.36 6.10 0.17
N ASP A 345 -1.63 6.42 0.43
CA ASP A 345 -2.08 7.81 0.45
C ASP A 345 -1.45 8.61 1.60
N THR A 346 -1.25 7.99 2.77
CA THR A 346 -0.50 8.60 3.88
C THR A 346 0.93 8.96 3.47
N LEU A 347 1.62 8.15 2.65
CA LEU A 347 2.95 8.52 2.14
C LEU A 347 2.93 9.84 1.36
N ILE A 348 1.88 10.09 0.58
CA ILE A 348 1.69 11.37 -0.13
C ILE A 348 1.47 12.52 0.86
N MET A 349 0.65 12.31 1.90
CA MET A 349 0.47 13.31 2.97
C MET A 349 1.78 13.61 3.72
N LEU A 350 2.64 12.60 3.90
CA LEU A 350 3.96 12.78 4.50
C LEU A 350 4.90 13.59 3.59
N LEU A 351 4.87 13.36 2.27
CA LEU A 351 5.58 14.22 1.31
C LEU A 351 5.12 15.67 1.44
N ALA A 352 3.80 15.90 1.50
CA ALA A 352 3.23 17.23 1.70
C ALA A 352 3.76 17.86 3.00
N ALA A 353 3.63 17.17 4.14
CA ALA A 353 4.06 17.68 5.43
C ALA A 353 5.56 18.00 5.48
N LYS A 354 6.41 17.15 4.89
CA LYS A 354 7.87 17.42 4.79
C LYS A 354 8.16 18.71 4.02
N ALA A 355 7.35 19.04 3.02
CA ALA A 355 7.45 20.27 2.23
C ALA A 355 6.72 21.48 2.87
N GLY A 356 6.20 21.35 4.09
CA GLY A 356 5.39 22.40 4.74
C GLY A 356 4.00 22.58 4.12
N LYS A 357 3.54 21.57 3.38
CA LYS A 357 2.20 21.48 2.76
C LYS A 357 1.27 20.63 3.62
N ARG A 358 -0.02 20.68 3.33
CA ARG A 358 -1.03 20.12 4.25
C ARG A 358 -2.07 19.22 3.61
N THR A 359 -2.20 19.23 2.28
CA THR A 359 -3.27 18.49 1.59
C THR A 359 -2.72 17.38 0.70
N LEU A 360 -3.59 16.43 0.35
CA LEU A 360 -3.28 15.34 -0.57
C LEU A 360 -2.88 15.89 -1.95
N ASP A 361 -3.64 16.85 -2.48
CA ASP A 361 -3.38 17.48 -3.77
C ASP A 361 -2.00 18.14 -3.84
N GLU A 362 -1.60 18.86 -2.76
CA GLU A 362 -0.28 19.44 -2.67
C GLU A 362 0.81 18.35 -2.62
N GLY A 363 0.55 17.24 -1.93
CA GLY A 363 1.44 16.08 -1.87
C GLY A 363 1.64 15.41 -3.23
N MET A 364 0.56 15.17 -3.98
CA MET A 364 0.62 14.55 -5.32
C MET A 364 1.49 15.35 -6.29
N GLN A 365 1.45 16.69 -6.19
CA GLN A 365 2.31 17.56 -7.02
C GLN A 365 3.81 17.37 -6.74
N LEU A 366 4.17 16.89 -5.55
CA LEU A 366 5.56 16.65 -5.14
C LEU A 366 6.16 15.36 -5.73
N GLU A 367 5.37 14.54 -6.42
CA GLU A 367 5.90 13.39 -7.15
C GLU A 367 6.57 13.79 -8.48
N GLN A 368 6.15 14.90 -9.09
CA GLN A 368 6.68 15.30 -10.40
C GLN A 368 8.20 15.50 -10.43
N PRO A 369 8.85 16.14 -9.44
CA PRO A 369 10.31 16.23 -9.41
C PRO A 369 11.00 14.87 -9.43
N PHE A 370 10.49 13.89 -8.68
CA PHE A 370 11.03 12.52 -8.69
C PHE A 370 10.82 11.85 -10.05
N ILE A 371 9.60 11.92 -10.60
CA ILE A 371 9.30 11.36 -11.94
C ILE A 371 10.27 11.92 -12.99
N ARG A 372 10.57 13.22 -12.98
CA ARG A 372 11.55 13.82 -13.90
C ARG A 372 12.96 13.25 -13.72
N LYS A 373 13.40 12.91 -12.50
CA LYS A 373 14.70 12.26 -12.25
C LYS A 373 14.81 10.91 -12.96
N THR A 374 13.68 10.21 -13.13
CA THR A 374 13.63 8.92 -13.85
C THR A 374 13.80 9.05 -15.37
N GLY A 375 13.83 10.29 -15.90
CA GLY A 375 13.87 10.58 -17.34
C GLY A 375 12.50 10.51 -18.03
N ILE A 376 11.43 10.37 -17.26
CA ILE A 376 10.04 10.32 -17.73
C ILE A 376 9.47 11.74 -17.75
N ASP A 377 8.76 12.08 -18.82
CA ASP A 377 7.97 13.30 -18.88
C ASP A 377 6.67 13.09 -18.07
N PRO A 378 6.45 13.84 -16.97
CA PRO A 378 5.23 13.70 -16.16
C PRO A 378 3.94 13.92 -16.97
N ALA A 379 3.98 14.61 -18.11
CA ALA A 379 2.81 14.79 -18.97
C ALA A 379 2.36 13.50 -19.70
N THR A 380 3.14 12.43 -19.62
CA THR A 380 2.86 11.12 -20.27
C THR A 380 2.20 10.09 -19.34
N LEU A 381 1.97 10.46 -18.09
CA LEU A 381 1.21 9.69 -17.11
C LEU A 381 0.30 10.62 -16.30
N SER A 382 -0.64 10.03 -15.59
CA SER A 382 -1.53 10.73 -14.66
C SER A 382 -1.60 9.91 -13.38
N LEU A 383 -1.38 10.57 -12.24
CA LEU A 383 -1.52 10.01 -10.91
C LEU A 383 -2.36 10.99 -10.10
N SER A 384 -3.45 10.52 -9.52
CA SER A 384 -4.45 11.31 -8.79
C SER A 384 -4.58 10.87 -7.32
N ASP A 385 -4.06 9.69 -6.97
CA ASP A 385 -3.84 9.29 -5.59
C ASP A 385 -2.56 8.43 -5.44
N GLY A 386 -2.21 8.09 -4.20
CA GLY A 386 -1.02 7.29 -3.90
C GLY A 386 -1.25 5.78 -4.04
N ARG A 387 -2.50 5.33 -4.07
CA ARG A 387 -2.88 3.91 -3.99
C ARG A 387 -3.26 3.29 -5.33
N GLY A 388 -3.60 4.08 -6.34
CA GLY A 388 -3.97 3.68 -7.70
C GLY A 388 -5.44 3.37 -7.94
N ASN A 389 -6.38 3.90 -7.16
CA ASN A 389 -7.80 3.54 -7.30
C ASN A 389 -8.63 4.62 -8.03
N GLU A 390 -8.01 5.71 -8.49
CA GLU A 390 -8.69 6.69 -9.31
C GLU A 390 -8.71 6.25 -10.78
N TYR A 391 -9.83 6.45 -11.46
CA TYR A 391 -9.92 6.18 -12.91
C TYR A 391 -9.05 7.12 -13.76
N THR A 392 -8.57 8.20 -13.15
CA THR A 392 -7.61 9.14 -13.74
C THR A 392 -6.16 8.71 -13.53
N ASP A 393 -5.89 7.65 -12.75
CA ASP A 393 -4.56 7.05 -12.70
C ASP A 393 -4.30 6.30 -14.01
N LEU A 394 -3.27 6.72 -14.75
CA LEU A 394 -2.96 6.21 -16.07
C LEU A 394 -1.46 6.24 -16.31
N PHE A 395 -0.88 5.10 -16.65
CA PHE A 395 0.47 5.01 -17.23
C PHE A 395 0.58 3.79 -18.13
N SER A 396 1.61 3.72 -18.97
CA SER A 396 1.85 2.57 -19.84
C SER A 396 2.78 1.54 -19.19
N PRO A 397 2.76 0.26 -19.62
CA PRO A 397 3.78 -0.72 -19.23
C PRO A 397 5.22 -0.22 -19.45
N ARG A 398 5.47 0.51 -20.55
CA ARG A 398 6.77 1.14 -20.84
C ARG A 398 7.14 2.20 -19.78
N THR A 399 6.17 3.00 -19.37
CA THR A 399 6.36 4.06 -18.37
C THR A 399 6.74 3.47 -17.00
N VAL A 400 6.01 2.48 -16.50
CA VAL A 400 6.38 1.81 -15.24
C VAL A 400 7.66 0.98 -15.38
N GLY A 401 7.92 0.41 -16.56
CA GLY A 401 9.19 -0.25 -16.82
C GLY A 401 10.40 0.68 -16.74
N ALA A 402 10.24 1.93 -17.19
CA ALA A 402 11.27 2.97 -17.05
C ALA A 402 11.52 3.36 -15.58
N LEU A 403 10.47 3.47 -14.76
CA LEU A 403 10.61 3.66 -13.30
C LEU A 403 11.41 2.51 -12.67
N LEU A 404 11.00 1.26 -12.94
CA LEU A 404 11.65 0.08 -12.37
C LEU A 404 13.11 -0.01 -12.80
N ARG A 405 13.41 0.31 -14.06
CA ARG A 405 14.80 0.40 -14.53
C ARG A 405 15.58 1.50 -13.80
N TYR A 406 15.02 2.70 -13.65
CA TYR A 406 15.67 3.77 -12.90
C TYR A 406 16.01 3.33 -11.47
N MET A 407 15.05 2.70 -10.78
CA MET A 407 15.23 2.22 -9.41
C MET A 407 16.39 1.24 -9.26
N THR A 408 16.78 0.51 -10.30
CA THR A 408 17.95 -0.41 -10.25
C THR A 408 19.28 0.31 -10.08
N THR A 409 19.32 1.60 -10.44
CA THR A 409 20.50 2.47 -10.28
C THR A 409 20.42 3.33 -9.01
N HIS A 410 19.27 3.30 -8.33
CA HIS A 410 19.05 4.06 -7.11
C HIS A 410 19.85 3.45 -5.94
N PRO A 411 20.45 4.26 -5.04
CA PRO A 411 21.18 3.75 -3.88
C PRO A 411 20.36 2.77 -3.03
N ASP A 412 19.06 3.03 -2.90
CA ASP A 412 18.12 2.21 -2.11
C ASP A 412 17.43 1.09 -2.91
N PHE A 413 17.97 0.69 -4.06
CA PHE A 413 17.39 -0.38 -4.88
C PHE A 413 17.10 -1.66 -4.11
N ALA A 414 18.05 -2.11 -3.27
CA ALA A 414 17.91 -3.35 -2.51
C ALA A 414 16.69 -3.31 -1.58
N THR A 415 16.47 -2.15 -0.92
CA THR A 415 15.30 -1.91 -0.08
C THR A 415 14.02 -1.91 -0.89
N TYR A 416 14.00 -1.19 -2.01
CA TYR A 416 12.83 -1.12 -2.89
C TYR A 416 12.46 -2.51 -3.44
N LEU A 417 13.45 -3.26 -3.92
CA LEU A 417 13.27 -4.63 -4.41
C LEU A 417 12.71 -5.55 -3.31
N ALA A 418 13.31 -5.54 -2.11
CA ALA A 418 12.88 -6.36 -0.98
C ALA A 418 11.46 -6.04 -0.47
N SER A 419 10.94 -4.85 -0.80
CA SER A 419 9.57 -4.44 -0.46
C SER A 419 8.51 -5.12 -1.32
N LEU A 420 8.84 -5.55 -2.54
CA LEU A 420 7.86 -6.06 -3.50
C LEU A 420 7.41 -7.49 -3.15
N PRO A 421 6.12 -7.83 -3.32
CA PRO A 421 5.63 -9.21 -3.18
C PRO A 421 6.39 -10.19 -4.09
N VAL A 422 6.55 -11.42 -3.63
CA VAL A 422 7.26 -12.47 -4.36
C VAL A 422 6.30 -13.58 -4.74
N PHE A 423 6.28 -13.93 -6.04
CA PHE A 423 5.42 -14.96 -6.59
C PHE A 423 5.59 -16.29 -5.87
N GLY A 424 4.49 -16.86 -5.38
CA GLY A 424 4.47 -18.15 -4.70
C GLY A 424 5.06 -18.14 -3.28
N VAL A 425 5.41 -16.97 -2.73
CA VAL A 425 6.16 -16.86 -1.48
C VAL A 425 5.47 -15.94 -0.48
N ASP A 426 5.19 -14.68 -0.83
CA ASP A 426 4.65 -13.72 0.13
C ASP A 426 3.78 -12.59 -0.47
N GLY A 427 3.13 -11.84 0.44
CA GLY A 427 2.27 -10.72 0.10
C GLY A 427 1.11 -11.09 -0.81
N THR A 428 0.62 -10.12 -1.58
CA THR A 428 -0.49 -10.32 -2.52
C THR A 428 -0.20 -11.32 -3.65
N GLU A 429 1.05 -11.75 -3.82
CA GLU A 429 1.47 -12.69 -4.86
C GLU A 429 1.78 -14.09 -4.28
N THR A 430 1.44 -14.36 -3.01
CA THR A 430 1.69 -15.65 -2.36
C THR A 430 1.03 -16.81 -3.11
N THR A 431 -0.17 -16.61 -3.66
CA THR A 431 -1.02 -17.69 -4.22
C THR A 431 -1.26 -17.57 -5.73
N VAL A 432 -0.58 -16.64 -6.42
CA VAL A 432 -0.75 -16.46 -7.88
C VAL A 432 -0.07 -17.55 -8.70
N VAL A 433 0.90 -18.22 -8.10
CA VAL A 433 1.50 -19.47 -8.60
C VAL A 433 1.67 -20.44 -7.42
N PRO A 434 1.67 -21.75 -7.65
CA PRO A 434 2.02 -22.72 -6.61
C PRO A 434 3.43 -22.47 -6.05
N ALA A 435 3.61 -22.69 -4.74
CA ALA A 435 4.90 -22.47 -4.06
C ALA A 435 6.03 -23.40 -4.57
N ASP A 436 5.66 -24.55 -5.14
CA ASP A 436 6.57 -25.53 -5.75
C ASP A 436 6.74 -25.34 -7.27
N ALA A 437 6.07 -24.34 -7.87
CA ALA A 437 6.26 -24.02 -9.28
C ALA A 437 7.70 -23.53 -9.54
N PRO A 438 8.32 -23.89 -10.68
CA PRO A 438 9.70 -23.47 -10.97
C PRO A 438 9.93 -21.94 -10.97
N VAL A 439 8.90 -21.15 -11.26
CA VAL A 439 8.93 -19.68 -11.23
C VAL A 439 8.80 -19.08 -9.82
N ALA A 440 8.38 -19.86 -8.82
CA ALA A 440 8.22 -19.38 -7.45
C ALA A 440 9.54 -18.81 -6.93
N GLY A 441 9.48 -17.63 -6.30
CA GLY A 441 10.68 -16.91 -5.85
C GLY A 441 11.49 -16.22 -6.96
N LYS A 442 11.08 -16.29 -8.24
CA LYS A 442 11.83 -15.70 -9.38
C LYS A 442 11.26 -14.38 -9.88
N VAL A 443 10.05 -14.02 -9.45
CA VAL A 443 9.36 -12.78 -9.82
C VAL A 443 9.01 -12.01 -8.56
N GLN A 444 9.44 -10.75 -8.50
CA GLN A 444 9.16 -9.80 -7.43
C GLN A 444 8.39 -8.64 -8.04
N ALA A 445 7.08 -8.59 -7.85
CA ALA A 445 6.20 -7.67 -8.56
C ALA A 445 5.05 -7.19 -7.70
N LYS A 446 4.69 -5.92 -7.88
CA LYS A 446 3.49 -5.34 -7.27
C LYS A 446 2.26 -5.75 -8.08
N SER A 447 1.24 -6.23 -7.39
CA SER A 447 -0.12 -6.41 -7.94
C SER A 447 -0.85 -5.09 -8.14
N GLY A 448 -1.78 -5.06 -9.09
CA GLY A 448 -2.88 -4.12 -9.13
C GLY A 448 -4.15 -4.81 -9.60
N THR A 449 -5.25 -4.59 -8.91
CA THR A 449 -6.59 -5.05 -9.30
C THR A 449 -7.61 -3.96 -9.04
N THR A 450 -8.50 -3.71 -9.99
CA THR A 450 -9.70 -2.89 -9.78
C THR A 450 -10.90 -3.60 -10.41
N VAL A 451 -12.04 -3.59 -9.73
CA VAL A 451 -13.28 -4.21 -10.17
C VAL A 451 -14.39 -3.17 -10.21
N ALA A 452 -15.25 -3.25 -11.20
CA ALA A 452 -16.47 -2.45 -11.31
C ALA A 452 -17.68 -3.33 -11.63
N GLY A 453 -18.89 -2.84 -11.32
CA GLY A 453 -20.13 -3.53 -11.69
C GLY A 453 -20.48 -3.36 -13.17
N ASP A 454 -20.87 -4.44 -13.82
CA ASP A 454 -21.48 -4.48 -15.16
C ASP A 454 -22.99 -4.75 -15.00
N LEU A 455 -23.74 -3.69 -14.70
CA LEU A 455 -25.17 -3.76 -14.36
C LEU A 455 -26.02 -4.29 -15.52
N MET A 456 -25.64 -4.00 -16.77
CA MET A 456 -26.39 -4.46 -17.95
C MET A 456 -26.35 -5.98 -18.07
N ASN A 457 -25.19 -6.59 -17.81
CA ASN A 457 -25.01 -8.04 -17.90
C ASN A 457 -25.14 -8.74 -16.53
N GLN A 458 -25.52 -8.01 -15.47
CA GLN A 458 -25.66 -8.51 -14.11
C GLN A 458 -24.44 -9.30 -13.62
N ARG A 459 -23.25 -8.74 -13.85
CA ARG A 459 -21.97 -9.35 -13.49
C ARG A 459 -20.98 -8.30 -13.01
N ALA A 460 -19.76 -8.70 -12.66
CA ALA A 460 -18.66 -7.78 -12.42
C ALA A 460 -17.65 -7.78 -13.57
N LEU A 461 -16.84 -6.73 -13.62
CA LEU A 461 -15.78 -6.54 -14.59
C LEU A 461 -14.49 -6.20 -13.85
N VAL A 462 -13.47 -7.05 -13.99
CA VAL A 462 -12.10 -6.69 -13.61
C VAL A 462 -11.65 -5.61 -14.60
N MET A 463 -11.70 -4.36 -14.16
CA MET A 463 -11.29 -3.20 -14.95
C MET A 463 -9.81 -3.29 -15.31
N THR A 464 -9.00 -3.79 -14.38
CA THR A 464 -7.58 -4.10 -14.59
C THR A 464 -7.13 -5.18 -13.60
N ARG A 465 -6.27 -6.08 -14.06
CA ARG A 465 -5.36 -6.89 -13.23
C ARG A 465 -3.97 -6.79 -13.83
N GLY A 466 -2.96 -6.48 -13.02
CA GLY A 466 -1.59 -6.48 -13.52
C GLY A 466 -0.51 -6.68 -12.48
N ASN A 467 0.66 -7.09 -12.96
CA ASN A 467 1.89 -7.29 -12.21
C ASN A 467 2.99 -6.44 -12.82
N ALA A 468 3.65 -5.60 -12.03
CA ALA A 468 4.82 -4.85 -12.48
C ALA A 468 5.98 -4.97 -11.48
N GLY A 469 7.17 -5.30 -11.96
CA GLY A 469 8.35 -5.48 -11.12
C GLY A 469 9.54 -6.11 -11.83
N TYR A 470 10.27 -6.97 -11.12
CA TYR A 470 11.50 -7.59 -11.55
C TYR A 470 11.36 -9.10 -11.67
N MET A 471 12.10 -9.68 -12.62
CA MET A 471 12.11 -11.11 -12.90
C MET A 471 13.53 -11.58 -13.16
N THR A 472 13.97 -12.64 -12.49
CA THR A 472 15.19 -13.36 -12.88
C THR A 472 14.79 -14.49 -13.82
N SER A 473 15.13 -14.36 -15.10
CA SER A 473 14.76 -15.32 -16.16
C SER A 473 15.33 -16.71 -15.91
N LYS A 474 14.82 -17.71 -16.63
CA LYS A 474 15.36 -19.08 -16.55
C LYS A 474 16.80 -19.16 -17.01
N ALA A 475 17.17 -18.34 -18.01
CA ALA A 475 18.55 -18.17 -18.46
C ALA A 475 19.43 -17.31 -17.51
N GLY A 476 18.89 -16.87 -16.36
CA GLY A 476 19.61 -16.06 -15.37
C GLY A 476 19.73 -14.58 -15.74
N ARG A 477 18.91 -14.08 -16.66
CA ARG A 477 18.88 -12.64 -17.01
C ARG A 477 18.03 -11.88 -16.01
N ASP A 478 18.48 -10.70 -15.64
CA ASP A 478 17.68 -9.78 -14.84
C ASP A 478 16.79 -8.95 -15.76
N LEU A 479 15.49 -9.03 -15.55
CA LEU A 479 14.47 -8.43 -16.40
C LEU A 479 13.55 -7.51 -15.59
N VAL A 480 12.99 -6.53 -16.28
CA VAL A 480 11.80 -5.80 -15.86
C VAL A 480 10.60 -6.44 -16.55
N VAL A 481 9.52 -6.66 -15.80
CA VAL A 481 8.28 -7.24 -16.30
C VAL A 481 7.10 -6.36 -15.89
N ALA A 482 6.19 -6.10 -16.84
CA ALA A 482 4.94 -5.44 -16.59
C ALA A 482 3.85 -6.09 -17.45
N VAL A 483 2.90 -6.78 -16.82
CA VAL A 483 1.81 -7.52 -17.49
C VAL A 483 0.49 -7.01 -16.94
N TYR A 484 -0.40 -6.57 -17.82
CA TYR A 484 -1.75 -6.12 -17.48
C TYR A 484 -2.77 -6.76 -18.39
N VAL A 485 -3.96 -6.98 -17.85
CA VAL A 485 -5.18 -7.28 -18.61
C VAL A 485 -6.29 -6.37 -18.13
N MET A 486 -7.00 -5.75 -19.07
CA MET A 486 -8.13 -4.87 -18.78
C MET A 486 -9.43 -5.44 -19.30
N HIS A 487 -10.52 -5.08 -18.62
CA HIS A 487 -11.90 -5.43 -18.97
C HIS A 487 -12.15 -6.94 -19.04
N THR A 488 -11.89 -7.66 -17.96
CA THR A 488 -12.13 -9.12 -17.87
C THR A 488 -13.45 -9.40 -17.14
N PRO A 489 -14.47 -9.95 -17.82
CA PRO A 489 -15.71 -10.34 -17.16
C PRO A 489 -15.51 -11.42 -16.12
N ILE A 490 -16.21 -11.30 -15.00
CA ILE A 490 -16.28 -12.28 -13.92
C ILE A 490 -17.73 -12.40 -13.45
N GLY A 491 -18.16 -13.62 -13.06
CA GLY A 491 -19.50 -13.84 -12.52
C GLY A 491 -19.60 -13.34 -11.09
N GLU A 492 -18.67 -13.77 -10.24
CA GLU A 492 -18.60 -13.42 -8.82
C GLU A 492 -17.26 -12.76 -8.46
N ILE A 493 -17.21 -12.03 -7.33
CA ILE A 493 -16.01 -11.29 -6.92
C ILE A 493 -14.82 -12.21 -6.60
N GLU A 494 -15.08 -13.43 -6.15
CA GLU A 494 -14.07 -14.43 -5.83
C GLU A 494 -13.27 -14.88 -7.06
N GLU A 495 -13.86 -14.78 -8.27
CA GLU A 495 -13.17 -15.10 -9.53
C GLU A 495 -12.00 -14.15 -9.83
N VAL A 496 -11.90 -13.01 -9.13
CA VAL A 496 -10.71 -12.14 -9.17
C VAL A 496 -9.43 -12.94 -8.86
N LEU A 497 -9.50 -13.90 -7.94
CA LEU A 497 -8.36 -14.74 -7.58
C LEU A 497 -7.96 -15.69 -8.73
N GLU A 498 -8.93 -16.12 -9.54
CA GLU A 498 -8.66 -16.93 -10.74
C GLU A 498 -8.00 -16.09 -11.82
N VAL A 499 -8.50 -14.87 -12.08
CA VAL A 499 -7.86 -13.92 -13.00
C VAL A 499 -6.43 -13.61 -12.55
N ALA A 500 -6.19 -13.44 -11.25
CA ALA A 500 -4.85 -13.24 -10.72
C ALA A 500 -3.90 -14.43 -10.98
N LYS A 501 -4.37 -15.67 -10.85
CA LYS A 501 -3.60 -16.88 -11.16
C LYS A 501 -3.34 -17.03 -12.66
N GLU A 502 -4.31 -16.69 -13.50
CA GLU A 502 -4.17 -16.73 -14.96
C GLU A 502 -3.16 -15.69 -15.46
N VAL A 503 -3.20 -14.45 -14.94
CA VAL A 503 -2.17 -13.43 -15.23
C VAL A 503 -0.80 -13.88 -14.69
N GLY A 504 -0.75 -14.44 -13.48
CA GLY A 504 0.48 -15.03 -12.92
C GLY A 504 1.04 -16.16 -13.81
N SER A 505 0.18 -16.97 -14.41
CA SER A 505 0.55 -18.03 -15.35
C SER A 505 1.09 -17.49 -16.67
N VAL A 506 0.57 -16.36 -17.17
CA VAL A 506 1.14 -15.65 -18.32
C VAL A 506 2.56 -15.16 -18.00
N VAL A 507 2.77 -14.56 -16.83
CA VAL A 507 4.11 -14.16 -16.37
C VAL A 507 5.04 -15.37 -16.23
N ALA A 508 4.55 -16.48 -15.67
CA ALA A 508 5.31 -17.72 -15.55
C ALA A 508 5.73 -18.30 -16.89
N ALA A 509 4.85 -18.25 -17.89
CA ALA A 509 5.16 -18.67 -19.24
C ALA A 509 6.23 -17.78 -19.89
N LEU A 510 6.16 -16.46 -19.70
CA LEU A 510 7.19 -15.52 -20.16
C LEU A 510 8.54 -15.80 -19.47
N TRP A 511 8.52 -16.09 -18.17
CA TRP A 511 9.71 -16.51 -17.43
C TRP A 511 10.35 -17.77 -18.02
N GLU A 512 9.56 -18.83 -18.25
CA GLU A 512 10.03 -20.11 -18.83
C GLU A 512 10.70 -19.94 -20.21
N ALA A 513 10.25 -18.97 -20.99
CA ALA A 513 10.75 -18.71 -22.33
C ALA A 513 11.95 -17.73 -22.38
N SER A 514 12.34 -17.12 -21.26
CA SER A 514 13.31 -16.00 -21.19
C SER A 514 14.66 -16.32 -20.54
#